data_AF-A0A7V9EW06-F1
#
_entry.id   AF-A0A7V9EW06-F1
#
_cell.length_a   1.000
_cell.length_b   1.000
_cell.length_c   1.000
_cell.angle_alpha   90.00
_cell.angle_beta   90.00
_cell.angle_gamma   90.00
#
_symmetry.space_group_name_H-M   'P 1'
#
loop_
_entity.id
_entity.type
_entity.pdbx_description
1 polymer ?
#
loop_
_entity_poly.entity_id
_entity_poly.type
_entity_poly.pdbx_seq_one_letter_code
_entity_poly.pdbx_strand_id
1 'polypeptide(L)'
;MLELYQAYADYTDMMGLVEELVAHLAVEVCGTTELTYDGRALDLTPPWRRATMVELIEEHAGVRVDLATPVEELRRVCQVHGVGVEAGWGPGKLVLELYEKTTEAELWGPVFVCDYPLEVSPLARDHRRDPGMVERFEAIVAGRELANAFSELADPDEQR
;
A
#
# COMPACT_ATOMS: atom_id res chain seq x y z
N MET A 1 -0.24 -10.36 15.70
CA MET A 1 -0.71 -10.37 14.30
C MET A 1 -2.11 -10.92 14.29
N LEU A 2 -3.05 -10.22 13.66
CA LEU A 2 -4.41 -10.68 13.41
C LEU A 2 -4.50 -11.01 11.92
N GLU A 3 -4.96 -12.21 11.60
CA GLU A 3 -5.32 -12.59 10.23
C GLU A 3 -6.83 -12.86 10.19
N LEU A 4 -7.48 -12.36 9.15
CA LEU A 4 -8.92 -12.52 8.93
C LEU A 4 -9.17 -12.80 7.46
N TYR A 5 -9.99 -13.80 7.20
CA TYR A 5 -10.40 -14.19 5.85
C TYR A 5 -11.93 -14.14 5.76
N GLN A 6 -12.44 -13.54 4.69
CA GLN A 6 -13.86 -13.48 4.40
C GLN A 6 -14.13 -14.01 3.00
N ALA A 7 -14.84 -15.14 2.92
CA ALA A 7 -15.27 -15.67 1.63
C ALA A 7 -16.26 -14.70 0.96
N TYR A 8 -16.22 -14.62 -0.37
CA TYR A 8 -17.05 -13.73 -1.20
C TYR A 8 -16.79 -12.23 -0.98
N ALA A 9 -15.67 -11.88 -0.36
CA ALA A 9 -15.18 -10.51 -0.24
C ALA A 9 -13.95 -10.30 -1.14
N ASP A 10 -13.65 -9.04 -1.45
CA ASP A 10 -12.40 -8.63 -2.08
C ASP A 10 -11.64 -7.58 -1.24
N TYR A 11 -10.49 -7.14 -1.74
CA TYR A 11 -9.66 -6.17 -1.03
C TYR A 11 -10.40 -4.85 -0.70
N THR A 12 -11.46 -4.48 -1.44
CA THR A 12 -12.27 -3.30 -1.14
C THR A 12 -13.17 -3.49 0.06
N ASP A 13 -13.76 -4.67 0.22
CA ASP A 13 -14.49 -5.04 1.42
C ASP A 13 -13.55 -5.05 2.63
N MET A 14 -12.32 -5.56 2.46
CA MET A 14 -11.30 -5.57 3.51
C MET A 14 -10.83 -4.17 3.90
N MET A 15 -10.73 -3.22 2.96
CA MET A 15 -10.48 -1.81 3.30
C MET A 15 -11.58 -1.25 4.20
N GLY A 16 -12.85 -1.49 3.86
CA GLY A 16 -14.01 -1.09 4.68
C GLY A 16 -13.97 -1.71 6.08
N LEU A 17 -13.69 -3.01 6.16
CA LEU A 17 -13.56 -3.71 7.43
C LEU A 17 -12.44 -3.12 8.30
N VAL A 18 -11.27 -2.83 7.72
CA VAL A 18 -10.12 -2.28 8.45
C VAL A 18 -10.40 -0.89 8.99
N GLU A 19 -10.92 0.04 8.18
CA GLU A 19 -11.18 1.42 8.64
C GLU A 19 -12.28 1.45 9.71
N GLU A 20 -13.33 0.63 9.56
CA GLU A 20 -14.39 0.50 10.56
C GLU A 20 -13.88 -0.11 11.86
N LEU A 21 -13.09 -1.18 11.80
CA LEU A 21 -12.52 -1.84 12.97
C LEU A 21 -11.60 -0.89 13.75
N VAL A 22 -10.71 -0.19 13.06
CA VAL A 22 -9.76 0.72 13.69
C VAL A 22 -10.48 1.92 14.31
N ALA A 23 -11.44 2.52 13.61
CA ALA A 23 -12.23 3.63 14.13
C ALA A 23 -13.09 3.21 15.34
N HIS A 24 -13.73 2.04 15.26
CA HIS A 24 -14.51 1.49 16.36
C HIS A 24 -13.66 1.30 17.62
N LEU A 25 -12.48 0.68 17.48
CA LEU A 25 -11.56 0.49 18.61
C LEU A 25 -11.01 1.80 19.17
N ALA A 26 -10.74 2.79 18.31
CA ALA A 26 -10.33 4.12 18.77
C ALA A 26 -11.41 4.76 19.66
N VAL A 27 -12.68 4.68 19.26
CA VAL A 27 -13.79 5.19 20.10
C VAL A 27 -13.97 4.37 21.37
N GLU A 28 -13.97 3.04 21.29
CA GLU A 28 -14.20 2.18 22.46
C GLU A 28 -13.09 2.30 23.52
N VAL A 29 -11.84 2.47 23.10
CA VAL A 29 -10.68 2.50 24.01
C VAL A 29 -10.29 3.92 24.40
N CYS A 30 -10.36 4.87 23.48
CA CYS A 30 -9.89 6.25 23.67
C CYS A 30 -11.02 7.28 23.75
N GLY A 31 -12.26 6.91 23.44
CA GLY A 31 -13.44 7.79 23.46
C GLY A 31 -13.58 8.69 22.22
N THR A 32 -12.66 8.62 21.25
CA THR A 32 -12.62 9.46 20.05
C THR A 32 -11.74 8.84 18.96
N THR A 33 -11.95 9.23 17.71
CA THR A 33 -11.05 8.94 16.57
C THR A 33 -9.93 9.97 16.41
N GLU A 34 -10.02 11.12 17.09
CA GLU A 34 -9.01 12.17 17.10
C GLU A 34 -7.97 11.90 18.22
N LEU A 35 -6.78 11.48 17.84
CA LEU A 35 -5.70 11.09 18.74
C LEU A 35 -4.52 12.06 18.66
N THR A 36 -3.62 11.95 19.65
CA THR A 36 -2.27 12.52 19.56
C THR A 36 -1.26 11.38 19.59
N TYR A 37 -0.45 11.28 18.55
CA TYR A 37 0.61 10.29 18.41
C TYR A 37 1.93 10.99 18.12
N ASP A 38 2.99 10.64 18.87
CA ASP A 38 4.31 11.29 18.79
C ASP A 38 4.26 12.83 18.81
N GLY A 39 3.35 13.38 19.62
CA GLY A 39 3.17 14.83 19.77
C GLY A 39 2.44 15.54 18.61
N ARG A 40 1.95 14.80 17.60
CA ARG A 40 1.19 15.35 16.46
C ARG A 40 -0.23 14.78 16.45
N ALA A 41 -1.19 15.60 16.01
CA ALA A 41 -2.60 15.21 15.90
C ALA A 41 -2.78 14.18 14.77
N LEU A 42 -3.56 13.14 15.03
CA LEU A 42 -3.87 12.05 14.11
C LEU A 42 -5.38 11.79 14.14
N ASP A 43 -6.04 11.82 13.00
CA ASP A 43 -7.47 11.54 12.89
C ASP A 43 -7.70 10.21 12.18
N LEU A 44 -8.30 9.25 12.87
CA LEU A 44 -8.61 7.91 12.36
C LEU A 44 -10.02 7.80 11.78
N THR A 45 -10.76 8.91 11.65
CA THR A 45 -12.14 8.93 11.16
C THR A 45 -12.24 8.40 9.71
N PRO A 46 -13.08 7.38 9.45
CA PRO A 46 -13.39 6.95 8.09
C PRO A 46 -14.21 7.99 7.31
N PRO A 47 -14.18 7.98 5.97
CA PRO A 47 -13.42 7.06 5.12
C PRO A 47 -11.95 7.49 4.99
N TRP A 48 -11.05 6.51 4.97
CA TRP A 48 -9.63 6.74 4.72
C TRP A 48 -9.38 6.96 3.23
N ARG A 49 -8.33 7.73 2.93
CA ARG A 49 -7.92 7.98 1.55
C ARG A 49 -7.49 6.66 0.90
N ARG A 50 -7.87 6.44 -0.36
CA ARG A 50 -7.38 5.32 -1.19
C ARG A 50 -6.57 5.91 -2.32
N ALA A 51 -5.32 5.48 -2.48
CA ALA A 51 -4.42 5.99 -3.50
C ALA A 51 -3.44 4.90 -3.92
N THR A 52 -3.08 4.89 -5.20
CA THR A 52 -2.07 3.95 -5.71
C THR A 52 -0.67 4.36 -5.29
N MET A 53 0.24 3.40 -5.27
CA MET A 53 1.65 3.65 -4.98
C MET A 53 2.26 4.73 -5.90
N VAL A 54 1.96 4.68 -7.20
CA VAL A 54 2.49 5.63 -8.19
C VAL A 54 1.94 7.05 -8.00
N GLU A 55 0.67 7.19 -7.62
CA GLU A 55 0.08 8.50 -7.28
C GLU A 55 0.78 9.12 -6.06
N LEU A 56 1.05 8.31 -5.04
CA LEU A 56 1.71 8.77 -3.81
C LEU A 56 3.19 9.10 -4.03
N ILE A 57 3.89 8.36 -4.89
CA ILE A 57 5.26 8.74 -5.32
C ILE A 57 5.22 10.09 -6.06
N GLU A 58 4.30 10.29 -7.00
CA GLU A 58 4.18 11.57 -7.72
C GLU A 58 3.88 12.74 -6.76
N GLU A 59 3.00 12.53 -5.78
CA GLU A 59 2.62 13.56 -4.78
C GLU A 59 3.76 13.93 -3.83
N HIS A 60 4.46 12.94 -3.27
CA HIS A 60 5.44 13.18 -2.18
C HIS A 60 6.88 13.31 -2.69
N ALA A 61 7.24 12.61 -3.76
CA ALA A 61 8.58 12.65 -4.33
C ALA A 61 8.69 13.54 -5.58
N GLY A 62 7.56 13.93 -6.18
CA GLY A 62 7.54 14.71 -7.43
C GLY A 62 8.01 13.90 -8.65
N VAL A 63 7.97 12.57 -8.55
CA VAL A 63 8.47 11.64 -9.57
C VAL A 63 7.31 10.88 -10.19
N ARG A 64 7.17 11.00 -11.50
CA ARG A 64 6.16 10.25 -12.26
C ARG A 64 6.77 9.02 -12.89
N VAL A 65 6.45 7.85 -12.35
CA VAL A 65 6.90 6.54 -12.83
C VAL A 65 5.77 5.52 -12.69
N ASP A 66 5.81 4.48 -13.49
CA ASP A 66 4.88 3.36 -13.47
C ASP A 66 5.58 2.06 -13.95
N LEU A 67 4.84 0.95 -14.04
CA LEU A 67 5.37 -0.32 -14.51
C LEU A 67 5.77 -0.33 -16.00
N ALA A 68 5.26 0.62 -16.79
CA ALA A 68 5.61 0.77 -18.21
C ALA A 68 6.89 1.60 -18.41
N THR A 69 7.37 2.28 -17.36
CA THR A 69 8.61 3.05 -17.37
C THR A 69 9.79 2.11 -17.64
N PRO A 70 10.69 2.44 -18.58
CA PRO A 70 11.85 1.60 -18.88
C PRO A 70 12.66 1.27 -17.62
N VAL A 71 13.04 0.00 -17.45
CA VAL A 71 13.73 -0.46 -16.22
C VAL A 71 15.01 0.34 -15.93
N GLU A 72 15.78 0.70 -16.95
CA GLU A 72 16.99 1.51 -16.80
C GLU A 72 16.70 2.95 -16.33
N GLU A 73 15.52 3.47 -16.65
CA GLU A 73 15.04 4.73 -16.13
C GLU A 73 14.61 4.63 -14.66
N LEU A 74 13.85 3.58 -14.31
CA LEU A 74 13.50 3.30 -12.90
C LEU A 74 14.75 3.14 -12.03
N ARG A 75 15.77 2.42 -12.51
CA ARG A 75 17.06 2.27 -11.82
C ARG A 75 17.74 3.62 -11.57
N ARG A 76 17.75 4.50 -12.57
CA ARG A 76 18.34 5.84 -12.45
C ARG A 76 17.59 6.69 -11.44
N VAL A 77 16.25 6.66 -11.47
CA VAL A 77 15.40 7.36 -10.51
C VAL A 77 15.68 6.85 -9.10
N CYS A 78 15.68 5.53 -8.88
CA CYS A 78 16.04 4.90 -7.62
C CYS A 78 17.39 5.41 -7.09
N GLN A 79 18.43 5.42 -7.93
CA GLN A 79 19.76 5.92 -7.55
C GLN A 79 19.77 7.40 -7.15
N VAL A 80 19.04 8.25 -7.87
CA VAL A 80 18.91 9.69 -7.54
C VAL A 80 18.27 9.89 -6.17
N HIS A 81 17.32 9.04 -5.80
CA HIS A 81 16.64 9.06 -4.50
C HIS A 81 17.35 8.23 -3.42
N GLY A 82 18.56 7.72 -3.69
CA GLY A 82 19.36 6.98 -2.73
C GLY A 82 18.81 5.59 -2.39
N VAL A 83 18.05 4.99 -3.31
CA VAL A 83 17.58 3.61 -3.25
C VAL A 83 18.67 2.71 -3.84
N GLY A 84 19.06 1.67 -3.09
CA GLY A 84 19.96 0.64 -3.61
C GLY A 84 19.28 -0.19 -4.68
N VAL A 85 19.94 -0.49 -5.79
CA VAL A 85 19.35 -1.27 -6.90
C VAL A 85 20.11 -2.57 -7.14
N GLU A 86 19.39 -3.68 -7.25
CA GLU A 86 19.98 -4.99 -7.56
C GLU A 86 19.70 -5.41 -9.01
N ALA A 87 20.61 -6.16 -9.62
CA ALA A 87 20.50 -6.57 -11.02
C ALA A 87 19.26 -7.42 -11.32
N GLY A 88 18.74 -8.15 -10.32
CA GLY A 88 17.57 -9.03 -10.47
C GLY A 88 16.22 -8.32 -10.34
N TRP A 89 16.18 -7.07 -9.87
CA TRP A 89 14.92 -6.36 -9.66
C TRP A 89 14.28 -5.95 -10.98
N GLY A 90 13.00 -6.31 -11.14
CA GLY A 90 12.14 -5.82 -12.19
C GLY A 90 11.52 -4.46 -11.85
N PRO A 91 10.68 -3.92 -12.76
CA PRO A 91 10.00 -2.64 -12.57
C PRO A 91 9.18 -2.56 -11.28
N GLY A 92 8.49 -3.63 -10.89
CA GLY A 92 7.62 -3.64 -9.73
C GLY A 92 8.41 -3.48 -8.43
N LYS A 93 9.50 -4.23 -8.28
CA LYS A 93 10.36 -4.10 -7.10
C LYS A 93 11.03 -2.72 -7.01
N LEU A 94 11.44 -2.14 -8.15
CA LEU A 94 12.02 -0.79 -8.18
C LEU A 94 11.01 0.29 -7.76
N VAL A 95 9.77 0.20 -8.23
CA VAL A 95 8.70 1.14 -7.84
C VAL A 95 8.38 1.03 -6.34
N LEU A 96 8.29 -0.20 -5.81
CA LEU A 96 8.10 -0.44 -4.37
C LEU A 96 9.22 0.21 -3.53
N GLU A 97 10.47 -0.05 -3.88
CA GLU A 97 11.62 0.45 -3.12
C GLU A 97 11.75 1.97 -3.20
N LEU A 98 11.35 2.57 -4.32
CA LEU A 98 11.21 4.01 -4.43
C LEU A 98 10.15 4.54 -3.47
N TYR A 99 8.96 3.95 -3.46
CA TYR A 99 7.86 4.31 -2.55
C TYR A 99 8.27 4.21 -1.07
N GLU A 100 8.83 3.08 -0.63
CA GLU A 100 9.26 2.87 0.75
C GLU A 100 10.28 3.93 1.18
N LYS A 101 11.19 4.30 0.26
CA LYS A 101 12.24 5.27 0.53
C LYS A 101 11.74 6.72 0.60
N THR A 102 10.82 7.10 -0.28
CA THR A 102 10.48 8.52 -0.50
C THR A 102 9.13 8.93 0.05
N THR A 103 8.24 7.99 0.34
CA THR A 103 6.81 8.29 0.45
C THR A 103 6.20 7.73 1.73
N GLU A 104 6.40 6.46 2.08
CA GLU A 104 5.68 5.81 3.20
C GLU A 104 5.74 6.61 4.51
N ALA A 105 6.94 7.02 4.93
CA ALA A 105 7.14 7.76 6.18
C ALA A 105 6.46 9.16 6.20
N GLU A 106 6.15 9.72 5.04
CA GLU A 106 5.50 11.02 4.90
C GLU A 106 3.96 10.92 5.03
N LEU A 107 3.39 9.71 4.95
CA LEU A 107 1.96 9.45 5.01
C LEU A 107 1.43 9.50 6.46
N TRP A 108 1.23 10.72 6.95
CA TRP A 108 0.84 10.92 8.35
C TRP A 108 -0.60 10.49 8.67
N GLY A 109 -1.56 10.91 7.85
CA GLY A 109 -2.96 10.52 8.02
C GLY A 109 -3.20 9.08 7.56
N PRO A 110 -4.35 8.49 7.91
CA PRO A 110 -4.68 7.15 7.45
C PRO A 110 -4.91 7.11 5.94
N VAL A 111 -4.23 6.18 5.26
CA VAL A 111 -4.34 5.96 3.82
C VAL A 111 -4.20 4.48 3.50
N PHE A 112 -5.05 3.99 2.61
CA PHE A 112 -4.86 2.73 1.93
C PHE A 112 -4.03 2.97 0.68
N VAL A 113 -2.80 2.45 0.70
CA VAL A 113 -1.93 2.37 -0.48
C VAL A 113 -2.40 1.16 -1.25
N CYS A 114 -2.94 1.36 -2.45
CA CYS A 114 -3.60 0.31 -3.23
C CYS A 114 -2.77 -0.10 -4.44
N ASP A 115 -3.14 -1.28 -4.96
CA ASP A 115 -2.76 -1.81 -6.27
C ASP A 115 -1.25 -1.98 -6.41
N TYR A 116 -0.71 -2.96 -5.67
CA TYR A 116 0.72 -3.27 -5.66
C TYR A 116 1.17 -3.96 -6.95
N PRO A 117 2.46 -3.87 -7.32
CA PRO A 117 3.00 -4.68 -8.41
C PRO A 117 2.89 -6.18 -8.12
N LEU A 118 2.55 -6.95 -9.15
CA LEU A 118 2.47 -8.42 -9.10
C LEU A 118 3.79 -9.05 -8.66
N GLU A 119 4.92 -8.50 -9.14
CA GLU A 119 6.27 -8.98 -8.85
C GLU A 119 6.57 -9.13 -7.34
N VAL A 120 5.94 -8.31 -6.51
CA VAL A 120 6.16 -8.26 -5.05
C VAL A 120 4.99 -8.83 -4.24
N SER A 121 4.02 -9.47 -4.89
CA SER A 121 2.74 -9.86 -4.29
C SER A 121 2.30 -11.28 -4.70
N PRO A 122 3.03 -12.33 -4.30
CA PRO A 122 2.87 -13.69 -4.85
C PRO A 122 1.60 -14.45 -4.43
N LEU A 123 0.82 -13.89 -3.49
CA LEU A 123 -0.42 -14.49 -2.95
C LEU A 123 -1.66 -13.66 -3.31
N ALA A 124 -1.46 -12.48 -3.90
CA ALA A 124 -2.53 -11.57 -4.24
C ALA A 124 -2.99 -11.85 -5.66
N ARG A 125 -4.31 -11.84 -5.85
CA ARG A 125 -4.94 -11.98 -7.16
C ARG A 125 -4.55 -10.82 -8.08
N ASP A 126 -4.32 -11.13 -9.35
CA ASP A 126 -4.19 -10.16 -10.44
C ASP A 126 -5.30 -9.10 -10.43
N HIS A 127 -4.90 -7.85 -10.67
CA HIS A 127 -5.84 -6.74 -10.73
C HIS A 127 -6.73 -6.84 -11.97
N ARG A 128 -8.04 -6.74 -11.77
CA ARG A 128 -9.06 -6.99 -12.82
C ARG A 128 -8.95 -6.07 -14.03
N ARG A 129 -8.27 -4.92 -13.90
CA ARG A 129 -8.23 -3.86 -14.92
C ARG A 129 -6.83 -3.33 -15.24
N ASP A 130 -5.82 -3.70 -14.45
CA ASP A 130 -4.47 -3.11 -14.55
C ASP A 130 -3.42 -4.22 -14.62
N PRO A 131 -2.99 -4.61 -15.85
CA PRO A 131 -2.05 -5.70 -16.03
C PRO A 131 -0.71 -5.46 -15.32
N GLY A 132 -0.25 -6.46 -14.58
CA GLY A 132 1.00 -6.37 -13.82
C GLY A 132 0.85 -5.80 -12.40
N MET A 133 -0.36 -5.38 -12.02
CA MET A 133 -0.74 -5.05 -10.66
C MET A 133 -1.61 -6.15 -10.05
N VAL A 134 -1.72 -6.16 -8.72
CA VAL A 134 -2.60 -7.05 -7.94
C VAL A 134 -3.59 -6.25 -7.09
N GLU A 135 -4.70 -6.87 -6.73
CA GLU A 135 -5.66 -6.31 -5.77
C GLU A 135 -5.14 -6.48 -4.33
N ARG A 136 -4.13 -5.69 -3.98
CA ARG A 136 -3.52 -5.62 -2.65
C ARG A 136 -3.57 -4.20 -2.13
N PHE A 137 -3.70 -4.03 -0.83
CA PHE A 137 -3.46 -2.76 -0.16
C PHE A 137 -2.63 -2.93 1.11
N GLU A 138 -1.98 -1.84 1.48
CA GLU A 138 -1.47 -1.64 2.84
C GLU A 138 -2.14 -0.42 3.45
N ALA A 139 -2.54 -0.53 4.71
CA ALA A 139 -3.05 0.57 5.50
C ALA A 139 -1.89 1.26 6.20
N ILE A 140 -1.60 2.50 5.80
CA ILE A 140 -0.55 3.31 6.42
C ILE A 140 -1.19 4.34 7.35
N VAL A 141 -0.65 4.44 8.56
CA VAL A 141 -1.08 5.42 9.57
C VAL A 141 0.16 5.96 10.29
N ALA A 142 0.28 7.27 10.40
CA ALA A 142 1.43 7.94 11.02
C ALA A 142 2.79 7.49 10.42
N GLY A 143 2.82 7.32 9.10
CA GLY A 143 4.01 6.94 8.32
C GLY A 143 4.47 5.51 8.55
N ARG A 144 3.57 4.60 8.94
CA ARG A 144 3.86 3.19 9.23
C ARG A 144 2.76 2.28 8.73
N GLU A 145 3.16 1.11 8.25
CA GLU A 145 2.25 0.01 7.95
C GLU A 145 1.51 -0.46 9.23
N LEU A 146 0.18 -0.38 9.19
CA LEU A 146 -0.73 -0.87 10.22
C LEU A 146 -1.32 -2.25 9.84
N ALA A 147 -1.60 -2.46 8.56
CA ALA A 147 -2.17 -3.70 8.04
C ALA A 147 -1.83 -3.89 6.57
N ASN A 148 -1.84 -5.16 6.13
CA ASN A 148 -1.74 -5.57 4.74
C ASN A 148 -2.89 -6.54 4.44
N ALA A 149 -3.53 -6.40 3.28
CA ALA A 149 -4.57 -7.31 2.82
C ALA A 149 -4.71 -7.30 1.30
N PHE A 150 -5.31 -8.35 0.75
CA PHE A 150 -5.45 -8.52 -0.69
C PHE A 150 -6.66 -9.39 -1.03
N SER A 151 -7.14 -9.29 -2.26
CA SER A 151 -7.98 -10.32 -2.86
C SER A 151 -7.13 -11.57 -3.01
N GLU A 152 -7.50 -12.66 -2.34
CA GLU A 152 -6.73 -13.90 -2.33
C GLU A 152 -6.59 -14.52 -3.73
N LEU A 153 -5.37 -14.95 -4.07
CA LEU A 153 -5.12 -15.76 -5.25
C LEU A 153 -5.67 -17.19 -5.02
N ALA A 154 -6.80 -17.48 -5.65
CA ALA A 154 -7.49 -18.76 -5.51
C ALA A 154 -7.22 -19.75 -6.66
N ASP A 155 -6.51 -19.32 -7.71
CA ASP A 155 -6.16 -20.18 -8.85
C ASP A 155 -4.92 -21.03 -8.52
N PRO A 156 -5.04 -22.37 -8.39
CA PRO A 156 -3.93 -23.23 -8.00
C PRO A 156 -2.87 -23.40 -9.09
N ASP A 157 -3.19 -23.15 -10.36
CA ASP A 157 -2.22 -23.23 -11.45
C ASP A 157 -1.36 -21.97 -11.51
N GLU A 158 -1.92 -20.81 -11.15
CA GLU A 158 -1.19 -19.54 -11.01
C GLU A 158 -0.31 -19.50 -9.75
N GLN A 159 -0.77 -20.11 -8.66
CA GLN A 159 -0.06 -20.11 -7.37
C GLN A 159 1.19 -21.04 -7.32
N ARG A 160 1.32 -22.00 -8.25
CA ARG A 160 2.35 -23.06 -8.24
C ARG A 160 3.74 -22.56 -8.63
#